data_AF-A0A453DN74-F1
#
_entry.id   AF-A0A453DN74-F1
#
_cell.length_a   1.000
_cell.length_b   1.000
_cell.length_c   1.000
_cell.angle_alpha   90.00
_cell.angle_beta   90.00
_cell.angle_gamma   90.00
#
_symmetry.space_group_name_H-M   'P 1'
#
loop_
_entity.id
_entity.type
_entity.pdbx_description
1 polymer ?
#
loop_
_entity_poly.entity_id
_entity_poly.type
_entity_poly.pdbx_seq_one_letter_code
_entity_poly.pdbx_strand_id
1 'polypeptide(L)'
;MLTTLLGSKEESIASVAYNYKHGFSGFAAMLTPEQAKQLAEVPEVISVEKNKIHTTATTRSWDFLGLNYQMTGTSSGLLKGSNYGEDVIIGVVDTGIWPESRSFSDEGYGPIPSRWKGKCQLGPDWGSNNCTRKIIGARFYTAGVLDKHLKADTLSPRDRNGHGTHCASTAAGSIVEAASFNGLAEGVARGGAPRARIAVYKSGWGSGSFSTASVLAAIDDAIHDGVDVLSLSIGGRGQVAFGALHAVQKGITVVYAAGNDGPRPQTVGNISPWVITVAASKVDRSFPTVITLGNKQQIVGQSLYYQAKNSSGSSFAGLLVGQGCTADTLNGTDVRGIILFCLPLPDDARTPVSTFEYASQYVRNGGGSGLIFAQYTTDLLTVTASVACQGIACVLVDLDTGEKIIKYVGAARYTVLCSEFHQTNPCD
;
A
#
# COMPACT_ATOMS: atom_id res chain seq x y z
N MET A 1 9.96 -15.98 33.75
CA MET A 1 8.78 -16.72 33.28
C MET A 1 9.19 -17.97 32.50
N LEU A 2 9.64 -17.89 31.24
CA LEU A 2 10.05 -19.08 30.47
C LEU A 2 11.23 -19.85 31.10
N THR A 3 12.23 -19.17 31.66
CA THR A 3 13.33 -19.81 32.39
C THR A 3 12.85 -20.65 33.58
N THR A 4 11.79 -20.21 34.24
CA THR A 4 11.18 -20.93 35.37
C THR A 4 10.38 -22.14 34.88
N LEU A 5 9.70 -22.02 33.74
CA LEU A 5 8.91 -23.08 33.13
C LEU A 5 9.79 -24.17 32.49
N LEU A 6 10.87 -23.76 31.83
CA LEU A 6 11.73 -24.65 31.03
C LEU A 6 12.95 -25.15 31.82
N GLY A 7 13.22 -24.61 33.01
CA GLY A 7 14.27 -25.10 33.90
C GLY A 7 15.68 -24.58 33.60
N SER A 8 15.92 -23.99 32.42
CA SER A 8 17.20 -23.36 32.08
C SER A 8 17.04 -22.07 31.28
N LYS A 9 18.05 -21.20 31.37
CA LYS A 9 18.08 -19.94 30.62
C LYS A 9 18.37 -20.19 29.15
N GLU A 10 19.20 -21.19 28.88
CA GLU A 10 19.62 -21.63 27.56
C GLU A 10 18.40 -22.16 26.76
N GLU A 11 17.58 -23.05 27.34
CA GLU A 11 16.36 -23.56 26.69
C GLU A 11 15.29 -22.48 26.56
N SER A 12 15.21 -21.56 27.53
CA SER A 12 14.35 -20.39 27.42
C SER A 12 14.71 -19.51 26.23
N ILE A 13 15.98 -19.28 25.96
CA ILE A 13 16.41 -18.47 24.80
C ILE A 13 16.18 -19.25 23.50
N ALA A 14 16.47 -20.56 23.51
CA ALA A 14 16.32 -21.41 22.32
C ALA A 14 14.86 -21.62 21.91
N SER A 15 13.92 -21.63 22.86
CA SER A 15 12.49 -21.83 22.58
C SER A 15 11.79 -20.59 22.02
N VAL A 16 12.31 -19.38 22.25
CA VAL A 16 11.66 -18.13 21.82
C VAL A 16 11.90 -17.89 20.33
N ALA A 17 10.83 -17.89 19.56
CA ALA A 17 10.84 -17.55 18.14
C ALA A 17 10.79 -16.02 17.93
N TYR A 18 9.94 -15.32 18.69
CA TYR A 18 9.75 -13.87 18.55
C TYR A 18 9.42 -13.20 19.89
N ASN A 19 9.85 -11.95 20.05
CA ASN A 19 9.50 -11.08 21.18
C ASN A 19 8.71 -9.87 20.69
N TYR A 20 7.52 -9.66 21.25
CA TYR A 20 6.63 -8.54 20.95
C TYR A 20 6.71 -7.55 22.10
N LYS A 21 7.19 -6.34 21.82
CA LYS A 21 7.47 -5.31 22.85
C LYS A 21 7.00 -3.90 22.49
N HIS A 22 6.43 -3.73 21.30
CA HIS A 22 6.14 -2.40 20.75
C HIS A 22 4.64 -2.08 20.70
N GLY A 23 3.77 -3.06 20.44
CA GLY A 23 2.31 -2.87 20.42
C GLY A 23 1.57 -3.55 21.57
N PHE A 24 2.17 -4.59 22.13
CA PHE A 24 1.72 -5.34 23.31
C PHE A 24 2.94 -6.11 23.83
N SER A 25 2.91 -6.47 25.12
CA SER A 25 3.98 -7.25 25.75
C SER A 25 3.69 -8.74 25.62
N GLY A 26 4.50 -9.46 24.85
CA GLY A 26 4.33 -10.89 24.64
C GLY A 26 5.50 -11.54 23.91
N PHE A 27 5.44 -12.85 23.71
CA PHE A 27 6.44 -13.61 22.96
C PHE A 27 5.78 -14.80 22.26
N ALA A 28 6.38 -15.27 21.16
CA ALA A 28 6.07 -16.55 20.56
C ALA A 28 7.19 -17.54 20.92
N ALA A 29 6.84 -18.71 21.45
CA ALA A 29 7.80 -19.75 21.82
C ALA A 29 7.32 -21.13 21.37
N MET A 30 8.28 -22.00 21.05
CA MET A 30 8.06 -23.41 20.78
C MET A 30 7.90 -24.14 22.12
N LEU A 31 6.68 -24.55 22.43
CA LEU A 31 6.32 -25.20 23.68
C LEU A 31 5.53 -26.48 23.41
N THR A 32 5.66 -27.45 24.32
CA THR A 32 4.74 -28.60 24.37
C THR A 32 3.35 -28.16 24.85
N PRO A 33 2.28 -28.93 24.56
CA PRO A 33 0.93 -28.62 25.05
C PRO A 33 0.86 -28.46 26.58
N GLU A 34 1.59 -29.29 27.31
CA GLU A 34 1.65 -29.27 28.78
C GLU A 34 2.34 -27.99 29.28
N GLN A 35 3.46 -27.61 28.67
CA GLN A 35 4.15 -26.35 28.98
C GLN A 35 3.30 -25.13 28.66
N ALA A 36 2.58 -25.14 27.52
CA ALA A 36 1.68 -24.05 27.15
C ALA A 36 0.52 -23.91 28.15
N LYS A 37 0.00 -25.03 28.68
CA LYS A 37 -1.04 -25.02 29.71
C LYS A 37 -0.51 -24.47 31.04
N GLN A 38 0.66 -24.93 31.48
CA GLN A 38 1.31 -24.40 32.68
C GLN A 38 1.62 -22.90 32.55
N LEU A 39 2.02 -22.45 31.36
CA LEU A 39 2.27 -21.03 31.09
C LEU A 39 0.97 -20.21 31.16
N ALA A 40 -0.16 -20.76 30.70
CA ALA A 40 -1.46 -20.09 30.77
C ALA A 40 -1.99 -19.94 32.20
N GLU A 41 -1.48 -20.73 33.15
CA GLU A 41 -1.84 -20.65 34.58
C GLU A 41 -0.99 -19.61 35.36
N VAL A 42 0.02 -19.01 34.71
CA VAL A 42 0.86 -17.97 35.33
C VAL A 42 0.06 -16.66 35.43
N PRO A 43 -0.05 -16.03 36.62
CA PRO A 43 -0.90 -14.84 36.82
C PRO A 43 -0.59 -13.66 35.89
N GLU A 44 0.67 -13.51 35.46
CA GLU A 44 1.12 -12.45 34.56
C GLU A 44 0.85 -12.72 33.07
N VAL A 45 0.31 -13.90 32.71
CA VAL A 45 -0.01 -14.27 31.32
C VAL A 45 -1.49 -14.04 31.04
N ILE A 46 -1.78 -13.09 30.14
CA ILE A 46 -3.15 -12.70 29.79
C ILE A 46 -3.84 -13.77 28.93
N SER A 47 -3.14 -14.34 27.96
CA SER A 47 -3.64 -15.42 27.12
C SER A 47 -2.50 -16.22 26.50
N VAL A 48 -2.77 -17.49 26.18
CA VAL A 48 -1.88 -18.37 25.41
C VAL A 48 -2.67 -18.93 24.24
N GLU A 49 -2.19 -18.69 23.02
CA GLU A 49 -2.82 -19.17 21.80
C GLU A 49 -1.85 -20.02 20.97
N LYS A 50 -2.37 -21.10 20.38
CA LYS A 50 -1.61 -21.94 19.46
C LYS A 50 -1.40 -21.22 18.14
N ASN A 51 -0.16 -21.20 17.64
CA ASN A 51 0.17 -20.71 16.30
C ASN A 51 -0.67 -21.38 15.22
N LYS A 52 -1.21 -20.60 14.28
CA LYS A 52 -2.05 -21.06 13.16
C LYS A 52 -1.43 -20.62 11.84
N ILE A 53 -1.59 -21.45 10.82
CA ILE A 53 -1.19 -21.14 9.44
C ILE A 53 -2.34 -20.41 8.75
N HIS A 54 -2.06 -19.28 8.10
CA HIS A 54 -3.02 -18.45 7.39
C HIS A 54 -2.70 -18.42 5.87
N THR A 55 -3.71 -18.36 4.98
CA THR A 55 -3.57 -18.31 3.51
C THR A 55 -4.14 -16.98 2.92
N THR A 56 -3.76 -16.60 1.68
CA THR A 56 -3.87 -15.20 1.16
C THR A 56 -4.81 -14.96 -0.05
N ALA A 57 -5.46 -13.76 -0.13
CA ALA A 57 -6.43 -13.34 -1.17
C ALA A 57 -6.58 -11.79 -1.48
N THR A 58 -6.10 -11.12 -2.56
CA THR A 58 -5.81 -9.63 -2.61
C THR A 58 -5.90 -8.87 -1.31
N THR A 59 -4.73 -8.91 -0.72
CA THR A 59 -4.53 -9.91 0.31
C THR A 59 -5.64 -10.27 1.26
N ARG A 60 -6.24 -9.19 1.72
CA ARG A 60 -6.21 -8.97 3.14
C ARG A 60 -7.01 -7.78 3.60
N SER A 61 -7.01 -6.64 2.90
CA SER A 61 -7.58 -5.41 3.46
C SER A 61 -9.04 -5.59 3.89
N TRP A 62 -9.83 -6.28 3.07
CA TRP A 62 -11.22 -6.56 3.40
C TRP A 62 -11.40 -7.67 4.44
N ASP A 63 -10.54 -8.70 4.43
CA ASP A 63 -10.56 -9.75 5.45
C ASP A 63 -10.11 -9.22 6.81
N PHE A 64 -9.16 -8.28 6.83
CA PHE A 64 -8.71 -7.54 7.99
C PHE A 64 -9.85 -6.71 8.60
N LEU A 65 -10.75 -6.19 7.77
CA LEU A 65 -11.99 -5.55 8.20
C LEU A 65 -13.11 -6.56 8.58
N GLY A 66 -12.83 -7.86 8.57
CA GLY A 66 -13.80 -8.92 8.86
C GLY A 66 -14.83 -9.17 7.75
N LEU A 67 -14.69 -8.52 6.59
CA LEU A 67 -15.59 -8.65 5.44
C LEU A 67 -15.12 -9.78 4.51
N ASN A 68 -15.01 -10.98 5.04
CA ASN A 68 -14.51 -12.12 4.29
C ASN A 68 -15.54 -12.58 3.23
N TYR A 69 -15.10 -12.64 1.98
CA TYR A 69 -15.94 -13.06 0.85
C TYR A 69 -16.25 -14.57 0.87
N GLN A 70 -15.32 -15.39 1.36
CA GLN A 70 -15.40 -16.86 1.33
C GLN A 70 -16.03 -17.48 2.60
N MET A 71 -16.21 -16.74 3.70
CA MET A 71 -16.81 -17.32 4.91
C MET A 71 -18.34 -17.47 4.82
N THR A 72 -18.79 -18.71 4.90
CA THR A 72 -20.20 -19.12 4.93
C THR A 72 -20.87 -19.01 6.31
N GLY A 73 -20.17 -18.51 7.34
CA GLY A 73 -20.73 -18.30 8.69
C GLY A 73 -20.51 -16.88 9.23
N THR A 74 -21.59 -16.31 9.80
CA THR A 74 -21.77 -15.10 10.65
C THR A 74 -21.03 -13.77 10.37
N SER A 75 -19.84 -13.75 9.77
CA SER A 75 -19.05 -12.52 9.47
C SER A 75 -19.28 -11.95 8.07
N SER A 76 -19.97 -12.67 7.18
CA SER A 76 -20.34 -12.20 5.83
C SER A 76 -21.71 -11.50 5.73
N GLY A 77 -22.33 -11.16 6.88
CA GLY A 77 -23.68 -10.60 6.94
C GLY A 77 -23.87 -9.32 6.14
N LEU A 78 -22.90 -8.38 6.18
CA LEU A 78 -23.03 -7.11 5.45
C LEU A 78 -22.95 -7.31 3.92
N LEU A 79 -21.97 -8.10 3.44
CA LEU A 79 -21.83 -8.35 2.01
C LEU A 79 -23.05 -9.11 1.47
N LYS A 80 -23.48 -10.17 2.14
CA LYS A 80 -24.67 -10.92 1.71
C LYS A 80 -25.95 -10.10 1.85
N GLY A 81 -26.12 -9.39 2.96
CA GLY A 81 -27.29 -8.56 3.24
C GLY A 81 -27.42 -7.34 2.31
N SER A 82 -26.31 -6.83 1.77
CA SER A 82 -26.28 -5.80 0.73
C SER A 82 -26.22 -6.36 -0.69
N ASN A 83 -26.33 -7.68 -0.86
CA ASN A 83 -26.16 -8.36 -2.14
C ASN A 83 -24.88 -7.92 -2.87
N TYR A 84 -23.80 -7.78 -2.11
CA TYR A 84 -22.47 -7.36 -2.56
C TYR A 84 -22.45 -5.98 -3.25
N GLY A 85 -23.46 -5.15 -2.98
CA GLY A 85 -23.68 -3.85 -3.60
C GLY A 85 -24.32 -3.91 -4.98
N GLU A 86 -24.99 -5.00 -5.35
CA GLU A 86 -25.70 -5.10 -6.63
C GLU A 86 -26.63 -3.89 -6.86
N ASP A 87 -26.56 -3.34 -8.07
CA ASP A 87 -27.31 -2.17 -8.55
C ASP A 87 -27.08 -0.85 -7.79
N VAL A 88 -26.15 -0.82 -6.83
CA VAL A 88 -25.54 0.42 -6.33
C VAL A 88 -24.57 0.95 -7.38
N ILE A 89 -24.57 2.25 -7.60
CA ILE A 89 -23.75 2.96 -8.58
C ILE A 89 -22.76 3.85 -7.82
N ILE A 90 -21.48 3.51 -7.91
CA ILE A 90 -20.38 4.28 -7.33
C ILE A 90 -19.79 5.18 -8.42
N GLY A 91 -19.96 6.49 -8.26
CA GLY A 91 -19.29 7.51 -9.06
C GLY A 91 -17.86 7.72 -8.57
N VAL A 92 -16.88 7.56 -9.46
CA VAL A 92 -15.45 7.74 -9.17
C VAL A 92 -14.95 8.97 -9.91
N VAL A 93 -14.61 10.02 -9.16
CA VAL A 93 -14.04 11.27 -9.70
C VAL A 93 -12.54 11.23 -9.52
N ASP A 94 -11.79 10.93 -10.59
CA ASP A 94 -10.36 10.60 -10.50
C ASP A 94 -9.63 10.80 -11.86
N THR A 95 -8.52 10.11 -12.10
CA THR A 95 -7.70 10.15 -13.34
C THR A 95 -8.26 9.31 -14.50
N GLY A 96 -9.44 8.72 -14.33
CA GLY A 96 -10.09 7.86 -15.32
C GLY A 96 -10.16 6.40 -14.88
N ILE A 97 -10.34 5.49 -15.84
CA ILE A 97 -10.27 4.03 -15.59
C ILE A 97 -9.56 3.29 -16.73
N TRP A 98 -8.93 2.15 -16.42
CA TRP A 98 -8.44 1.19 -17.41
C TRP A 98 -9.45 0.04 -17.58
N PRO A 99 -10.36 0.11 -18.57
CA PRO A 99 -11.54 -0.75 -18.62
C PRO A 99 -11.20 -2.23 -18.90
N GLU A 100 -10.05 -2.53 -19.49
CA GLU A 100 -9.63 -3.90 -19.80
C GLU A 100 -9.10 -4.66 -18.57
N SER A 101 -9.01 -4.03 -17.40
CA SER A 101 -8.60 -4.70 -16.17
C SER A 101 -9.60 -5.80 -15.79
N ARG A 102 -9.09 -6.97 -15.34
CA ARG A 102 -9.93 -8.07 -14.83
C ARG A 102 -10.85 -7.62 -13.69
N SER A 103 -10.45 -6.61 -12.91
CA SER A 103 -11.25 -6.04 -11.83
C SER A 103 -12.52 -5.34 -12.31
N PHE A 104 -12.69 -5.13 -13.62
CA PHE A 104 -13.89 -4.51 -14.18
C PHE A 104 -14.66 -5.44 -15.14
N SER A 105 -14.43 -6.75 -15.03
CA SER A 105 -15.29 -7.74 -15.67
C SER A 105 -16.75 -7.55 -15.25
N ASP A 106 -17.65 -7.64 -16.22
CA ASP A 106 -19.10 -7.55 -16.05
C ASP A 106 -19.80 -8.92 -16.16
N GLU A 107 -19.03 -10.00 -16.00
CA GLU A 107 -19.54 -11.36 -15.90
C GLU A 107 -20.51 -11.51 -14.72
N GLY A 108 -21.66 -12.12 -14.97
CA GLY A 108 -22.71 -12.32 -13.96
C GLY A 108 -23.57 -11.09 -13.65
N TYR A 109 -23.37 -9.95 -14.34
CA TYR A 109 -24.20 -8.77 -14.15
C TYR A 109 -25.51 -8.82 -14.94
N GLY A 110 -26.61 -8.45 -14.27
CA GLY A 110 -27.88 -8.14 -14.90
C GLY A 110 -27.86 -6.82 -15.69
N PRO A 111 -28.99 -6.44 -16.31
CA PRO A 111 -29.09 -5.19 -17.07
C PRO A 111 -28.70 -3.98 -16.22
N ILE A 112 -28.27 -2.90 -16.89
CA ILE A 112 -27.97 -1.63 -16.20
C ILE A 112 -29.26 -1.11 -15.56
N PRO A 113 -29.22 -0.62 -14.29
CA PRO A 113 -30.41 -0.10 -13.63
C PRO A 113 -31.11 0.98 -14.47
N SER A 114 -32.42 0.88 -14.66
CA SER A 114 -33.20 1.81 -15.51
C SER A 114 -33.19 3.26 -15.04
N ARG A 115 -32.86 3.49 -13.76
CA ARG A 115 -32.68 4.83 -13.19
C ARG A 115 -31.39 5.53 -13.63
N TRP A 116 -30.43 4.80 -14.19
CA TRP A 116 -29.14 5.34 -14.63
C TRP A 116 -29.34 6.24 -15.86
N LYS A 117 -28.85 7.48 -15.77
CA LYS A 117 -28.97 8.48 -16.85
C LYS A 117 -27.63 8.88 -17.47
N GLY A 118 -26.54 8.32 -16.98
CA GLY A 118 -25.22 8.62 -17.49
C GLY A 118 -24.96 8.04 -18.87
N LYS A 119 -23.85 8.49 -19.47
CA LYS A 119 -23.46 8.13 -20.83
C LYS A 119 -22.06 7.53 -20.86
N CYS A 120 -21.77 6.79 -21.93
CA CYS A 120 -20.42 6.41 -22.28
C CYS A 120 -19.87 7.42 -23.30
N GLN A 121 -19.10 8.39 -22.84
CA GLN A 121 -18.49 9.39 -23.72
C GLN A 121 -17.36 8.75 -24.51
N LEU A 122 -17.48 8.78 -25.84
CA LEU A 122 -16.45 8.29 -26.75
C LEU A 122 -15.25 9.24 -26.79
N GLY A 123 -14.09 8.70 -27.11
CA GLY A 123 -12.86 9.44 -27.32
C GLY A 123 -11.79 8.56 -27.95
N PRO A 124 -10.59 9.08 -28.22
CA PRO A 124 -9.52 8.25 -28.73
C PRO A 124 -9.15 7.19 -27.67
N ASP A 125 -8.85 5.97 -28.14
CA ASP A 125 -8.66 4.78 -27.31
C ASP A 125 -9.85 4.43 -26.38
N TRP A 126 -11.05 4.94 -26.67
CA TRP A 126 -12.27 4.68 -25.93
C TRP A 126 -13.49 4.54 -26.86
N GLY A 127 -13.83 3.31 -27.21
CA GLY A 127 -15.00 2.96 -28.01
C GLY A 127 -16.25 2.68 -27.17
N SER A 128 -17.36 2.37 -27.85
CA SER A 128 -18.64 2.04 -27.21
C SER A 128 -18.54 0.84 -26.25
N ASN A 129 -17.65 -0.09 -26.54
CA ASN A 129 -17.49 -1.34 -25.80
C ASN A 129 -16.68 -1.17 -24.49
N ASN A 130 -16.12 0.02 -24.24
CA ASN A 130 -15.37 0.29 -23.01
C ASN A 130 -16.28 0.58 -21.81
N CYS A 131 -17.56 0.91 -22.05
CA CYS A 131 -18.58 0.80 -21.01
C CYS A 131 -19.27 -0.56 -21.12
N THR A 132 -19.41 -1.23 -19.99
CA THR A 132 -19.95 -2.58 -19.85
C THR A 132 -21.10 -2.56 -18.85
N ARG A 133 -21.61 -3.72 -18.44
CA ARG A 133 -22.54 -3.77 -17.30
C ARG A 133 -21.83 -3.49 -15.96
N LYS A 134 -20.49 -3.50 -15.90
CA LYS A 134 -19.72 -3.11 -14.72
C LYS A 134 -19.39 -1.62 -14.72
N ILE A 135 -18.79 -1.13 -15.81
CA ILE A 135 -18.51 0.29 -16.02
C ILE A 135 -19.66 0.86 -16.85
N ILE A 136 -20.69 1.39 -16.19
CA ILE A 136 -21.96 1.73 -16.85
C ILE A 136 -21.97 3.13 -17.48
N GLY A 137 -20.97 3.95 -17.16
CA GLY A 137 -20.75 5.23 -17.82
C GLY A 137 -19.37 5.78 -17.54
N ALA A 138 -18.93 6.66 -18.44
CA ALA A 138 -17.60 7.23 -18.41
C ALA A 138 -17.59 8.58 -19.10
N ARG A 139 -17.03 9.59 -18.45
CA ARG A 139 -16.90 10.98 -18.93
C ARG A 139 -15.50 11.51 -18.62
N PHE A 140 -15.10 12.57 -19.31
CA PHE A 140 -13.85 13.28 -19.03
C PHE A 140 -14.02 14.80 -19.17
N TYR A 141 -13.26 15.55 -18.37
CA TYR A 141 -13.40 17.00 -18.22
C TYR A 141 -12.05 17.71 -18.35
N THR A 142 -11.95 18.67 -19.26
CA THR A 142 -10.69 19.34 -19.62
C THR A 142 -10.64 20.82 -19.21
N ALA A 143 -11.75 21.38 -18.73
CA ALA A 143 -11.86 22.81 -18.42
C ALA A 143 -10.89 23.21 -17.27
N GLY A 144 -10.10 24.26 -17.48
CA GLY A 144 -9.13 24.73 -16.47
C GLY A 144 -7.94 23.79 -16.25
N VAL A 145 -7.76 22.78 -17.10
CA VAL A 145 -6.57 21.91 -17.09
C VAL A 145 -5.50 22.54 -17.98
N LEU A 146 -4.25 22.56 -17.52
CA LEU A 146 -3.14 23.09 -18.31
C LEU A 146 -2.91 22.25 -19.58
N ASP A 147 -2.72 22.91 -20.72
CA ASP A 147 -2.49 22.27 -22.03
C ASP A 147 -1.39 21.21 -22.01
N LYS A 148 -0.31 21.43 -21.24
CA LYS A 148 0.79 20.47 -21.12
C LYS A 148 0.33 19.11 -20.58
N HIS A 149 -0.67 19.08 -19.70
CA HIS A 149 -1.22 17.83 -19.16
C HIS A 149 -2.17 17.17 -20.17
N LEU A 150 -2.95 17.95 -20.91
CA LEU A 150 -3.85 17.43 -21.93
C LEU A 150 -3.09 16.85 -23.13
N LYS A 151 -1.99 17.49 -23.56
CA LYS A 151 -1.14 17.02 -24.67
C LYS A 151 -0.35 15.75 -24.36
N ALA A 152 -0.13 15.46 -23.07
CA ALA A 152 0.58 14.27 -22.63
C ALA A 152 -0.35 13.06 -22.41
N ASP A 153 -1.65 13.21 -22.64
CA ASP A 153 -2.68 12.20 -22.39
C ASP A 153 -3.64 12.12 -23.59
N THR A 154 -4.48 11.10 -23.59
CA THR A 154 -5.55 10.93 -24.57
C THR A 154 -6.82 11.59 -24.04
N LEU A 155 -7.52 12.37 -24.89
CA LEU A 155 -8.79 13.02 -24.55
C LEU A 155 -9.95 12.02 -24.52
N SER A 156 -9.92 11.12 -23.55
CA SER A 156 -10.93 10.10 -23.28
C SER A 156 -10.96 9.76 -21.79
N PRO A 157 -11.97 9.00 -21.31
CA PRO A 157 -12.04 8.55 -19.91
C PRO A 157 -10.95 7.55 -19.50
N ARG A 158 -10.07 7.15 -20.42
CA ARG A 158 -8.98 6.20 -20.17
C ARG A 158 -8.00 6.73 -19.14
N ASP A 159 -7.64 5.88 -18.19
CA ASP A 159 -6.62 6.17 -17.19
C ASP A 159 -5.21 5.92 -17.76
N ARG A 160 -4.39 6.97 -17.81
CA ARG A 160 -2.95 6.86 -18.12
C ARG A 160 -2.06 7.05 -16.89
N ASN A 161 -2.66 7.35 -15.74
CA ASN A 161 -1.96 7.56 -14.47
C ASN A 161 -1.97 6.31 -13.60
N GLY A 162 -3.12 5.64 -13.49
CA GLY A 162 -3.34 4.43 -12.69
C GLY A 162 -4.07 4.68 -11.38
N HIS A 163 -4.06 5.91 -10.85
CA HIS A 163 -4.70 6.25 -9.58
C HIS A 163 -6.21 5.98 -9.58
N GLY A 164 -6.93 6.41 -10.62
CA GLY A 164 -8.37 6.17 -10.76
C GLY A 164 -8.73 4.69 -10.89
N THR A 165 -7.95 3.93 -11.67
CA THR A 165 -8.09 2.47 -11.78
C THR A 165 -7.90 1.78 -10.43
N HIS A 166 -6.89 2.18 -9.67
CA HIS A 166 -6.61 1.64 -8.34
C HIS A 166 -7.75 1.97 -7.34
N CYS A 167 -8.23 3.21 -7.33
CA CYS A 167 -9.34 3.63 -6.47
C CYS A 167 -10.66 2.92 -6.83
N ALA A 168 -11.01 2.88 -8.12
CA ALA A 168 -12.23 2.23 -8.59
C ALA A 168 -12.24 0.72 -8.28
N SER A 169 -11.11 0.03 -8.49
CA SER A 169 -10.99 -1.40 -8.16
C SER A 169 -10.98 -1.66 -6.65
N THR A 170 -10.50 -0.72 -5.83
CA THR A 170 -10.61 -0.82 -4.37
C THR A 170 -12.05 -0.65 -3.89
N ALA A 171 -12.81 0.30 -4.45
CA ALA A 171 -14.20 0.52 -4.06
C ALA A 171 -15.13 -0.60 -4.56
N ALA A 172 -14.96 -0.99 -5.82
CA ALA A 172 -15.93 -1.84 -6.52
C ALA A 172 -15.26 -2.80 -7.51
N GLY A 173 -14.02 -3.23 -7.33
CA GLY A 173 -13.43 -4.26 -8.18
C GLY A 173 -14.22 -5.58 -8.12
N SER A 174 -14.52 -6.15 -9.28
CA SER A 174 -14.94 -7.54 -9.43
C SER A 174 -13.85 -8.48 -8.89
N ILE A 175 -14.23 -9.73 -8.69
CA ILE A 175 -13.36 -10.74 -8.08
C ILE A 175 -12.28 -11.16 -9.09
N VAL A 176 -11.02 -11.11 -8.72
CA VAL A 176 -9.90 -11.52 -9.58
C VAL A 176 -8.98 -12.46 -8.83
N GLU A 177 -9.05 -13.75 -9.16
CA GLU A 177 -8.18 -14.75 -8.55
C GLU A 177 -6.71 -14.61 -8.97
N ALA A 178 -5.82 -15.10 -8.11
CA ALA A 178 -4.37 -15.13 -8.31
C ALA A 178 -3.76 -13.78 -8.71
N ALA A 179 -4.28 -12.68 -8.17
CA ALA A 179 -3.70 -11.36 -8.34
C ALA A 179 -2.53 -11.18 -7.37
N SER A 180 -1.43 -10.64 -7.87
CA SER A 180 -0.24 -10.31 -7.10
C SER A 180 0.46 -9.12 -7.73
N PHE A 181 1.33 -8.47 -6.97
CA PHE A 181 2.32 -7.54 -7.51
C PHE A 181 3.64 -8.29 -7.67
N ASN A 182 3.86 -8.89 -8.85
CA ASN A 182 5.04 -9.70 -9.16
C ASN A 182 5.31 -10.83 -8.13
N GLY A 183 4.24 -11.50 -7.67
CA GLY A 183 4.30 -12.53 -6.63
C GLY A 183 4.21 -12.01 -5.21
N LEU A 184 4.32 -10.70 -4.98
CA LEU A 184 4.02 -10.10 -3.67
C LEU A 184 2.51 -9.97 -3.48
N ALA A 185 2.06 -10.19 -2.25
CA ALA A 185 0.64 -10.09 -1.88
C ALA A 185 -0.29 -10.89 -2.81
N GLU A 186 0.03 -12.18 -3.01
CA GLU A 186 -0.72 -13.07 -3.91
C GLU A 186 -2.07 -13.56 -3.36
N GLY A 187 -3.13 -13.38 -4.14
CA GLY A 187 -4.41 -14.06 -3.99
C GLY A 187 -5.60 -13.32 -4.67
N VAL A 188 -6.85 -13.48 -4.21
CA VAL A 188 -8.09 -12.95 -4.80
C VAL A 188 -8.39 -11.43 -4.63
N ALA A 189 -8.30 -10.63 -5.72
CA ALA A 189 -8.72 -9.21 -5.92
C ALA A 189 -10.19 -9.01 -5.67
N ARG A 190 -10.59 -8.03 -4.86
CA ARG A 190 -11.97 -7.53 -4.87
C ARG A 190 -12.09 -6.13 -4.26
N GLY A 191 -13.10 -5.38 -4.69
CA GLY A 191 -13.47 -4.11 -4.08
C GLY A 191 -14.45 -4.27 -2.93
N GLY A 192 -14.67 -3.21 -2.15
CA GLY A 192 -15.59 -3.18 -1.00
C GLY A 192 -16.99 -3.70 -1.30
N ALA A 193 -17.53 -3.30 -2.45
CA ALA A 193 -18.79 -3.74 -3.02
C ALA A 193 -18.54 -4.39 -4.41
N PRO A 194 -18.19 -5.69 -4.46
CA PRO A 194 -17.78 -6.33 -5.71
C PRO A 194 -18.81 -6.31 -6.84
N ARG A 195 -20.11 -6.22 -6.50
CA ARG A 195 -21.23 -6.19 -7.45
C ARG A 195 -21.78 -4.79 -7.75
N ALA A 196 -21.20 -3.75 -7.16
CA ALA A 196 -21.58 -2.38 -7.47
C ALA A 196 -21.16 -1.99 -8.89
N ARG A 197 -21.96 -1.14 -9.54
CA ARG A 197 -21.67 -0.54 -10.85
C ARG A 197 -20.72 0.64 -10.65
N ILE A 198 -19.90 0.93 -11.64
CA ILE A 198 -18.93 2.02 -11.64
C ILE A 198 -19.33 3.05 -12.69
N ALA A 199 -19.37 4.32 -12.29
CA ALA A 199 -19.49 5.47 -13.18
C ALA A 199 -18.22 6.31 -13.07
N VAL A 200 -17.54 6.55 -14.19
CA VAL A 200 -16.21 7.17 -14.20
C VAL A 200 -16.30 8.62 -14.64
N TYR A 201 -15.70 9.50 -13.85
CA TYR A 201 -15.65 10.93 -14.10
C TYR A 201 -14.19 11.40 -14.08
N LYS A 202 -13.51 11.33 -15.22
CA LYS A 202 -12.09 11.72 -15.33
C LYS A 202 -11.94 13.23 -15.24
N SER A 203 -11.46 13.72 -14.11
CA SER A 203 -11.15 15.14 -13.86
C SER A 203 -9.67 15.39 -13.57
N GLY A 204 -8.91 14.31 -13.31
CA GLY A 204 -7.46 14.34 -13.10
C GLY A 204 -6.67 14.07 -14.38
N TRP A 205 -5.60 14.83 -14.59
CA TRP A 205 -4.72 14.72 -15.76
C TRP A 205 -3.24 14.75 -15.38
N GLY A 206 -2.38 14.21 -16.25
CA GLY A 206 -0.93 14.16 -16.02
C GLY A 206 -0.57 13.38 -14.74
N SER A 207 0.20 14.01 -13.85
CA SER A 207 0.62 13.42 -12.57
C SER A 207 -0.48 13.44 -11.49
N GLY A 208 -1.76 13.54 -11.85
CA GLY A 208 -2.87 13.69 -10.91
C GLY A 208 -3.21 15.14 -10.57
N SER A 209 -3.20 16.02 -11.58
CA SER A 209 -3.61 17.42 -11.45
C SER A 209 -5.10 17.56 -11.73
N PHE A 210 -5.83 18.20 -10.79
CA PHE A 210 -7.27 18.40 -10.86
C PHE A 210 -7.59 19.89 -10.89
N SER A 211 -8.43 20.33 -11.82
CA SER A 211 -8.97 21.68 -11.80
C SER A 211 -10.29 21.70 -11.03
N THR A 212 -10.55 22.77 -10.27
CA THR A 212 -11.83 22.91 -9.54
C THR A 212 -13.03 22.86 -10.49
N ALA A 213 -12.91 23.48 -11.67
CA ALA A 213 -13.97 23.50 -12.68
C ALA A 213 -14.32 22.08 -13.18
N SER A 214 -13.32 21.27 -13.51
CA SER A 214 -13.53 19.88 -13.96
C SER A 214 -14.13 19.01 -12.86
N VAL A 215 -13.72 19.19 -11.61
CA VAL A 215 -14.26 18.42 -10.48
C VAL A 215 -15.71 18.80 -10.19
N LEU A 216 -16.05 20.09 -10.20
CA LEU A 216 -17.44 20.53 -10.00
C LEU A 216 -18.36 20.04 -11.12
N ALA A 217 -17.91 20.09 -12.38
CA ALA A 217 -18.66 19.56 -13.51
C ALA A 217 -18.85 18.03 -13.40
N ALA A 218 -17.83 17.30 -12.95
CA ALA A 218 -17.92 15.86 -12.67
C ALA A 218 -18.96 15.54 -11.59
N ILE A 219 -18.97 16.30 -10.48
CA ILE A 219 -19.94 16.12 -9.40
C ILE A 219 -21.37 16.42 -9.89
N ASP A 220 -21.56 17.51 -10.63
CA ASP A 220 -22.86 17.91 -11.19
C ASP A 220 -23.43 16.83 -12.12
N ASP A 221 -22.64 16.37 -13.08
CA ASP A 221 -23.02 15.26 -13.96
C ASP A 221 -23.31 13.98 -13.16
N ALA A 222 -22.54 13.67 -12.11
CA ALA A 222 -22.77 12.49 -11.29
C ALA A 222 -24.10 12.55 -10.51
N ILE A 223 -24.44 13.72 -9.97
CA ILE A 223 -25.75 13.96 -9.34
C ILE A 223 -26.87 13.73 -10.35
N HIS A 224 -26.74 14.31 -11.54
CA HIS A 224 -27.75 14.16 -12.60
C HIS A 224 -27.88 12.72 -13.09
N ASP A 225 -26.75 12.04 -13.29
CA ASP A 225 -26.67 10.67 -13.81
C ASP A 225 -27.25 9.64 -12.82
N GLY A 226 -27.34 10.01 -11.54
CA GLY A 226 -28.03 9.25 -10.49
C GLY A 226 -27.14 8.26 -9.75
N VAL A 227 -25.88 8.64 -9.47
CA VAL A 227 -24.99 7.84 -8.61
C VAL A 227 -25.50 7.80 -7.16
N ASP A 228 -25.19 6.74 -6.41
CA ASP A 228 -25.59 6.61 -4.99
C ASP A 228 -24.48 7.04 -4.04
N VAL A 229 -23.23 6.80 -4.45
CA VAL A 229 -22.03 7.14 -3.69
C VAL A 229 -21.04 7.82 -4.62
N LEU A 230 -20.43 8.90 -4.16
CA LEU A 230 -19.31 9.57 -4.79
C LEU A 230 -18.02 9.29 -4.02
N SER A 231 -17.04 8.70 -4.71
CA SER A 231 -15.69 8.47 -4.20
C SER A 231 -14.74 9.47 -4.86
N LEU A 232 -14.12 10.31 -4.04
CA LEU A 232 -13.17 11.33 -4.49
C LEU A 232 -11.86 11.22 -3.70
N SER A 233 -10.89 10.53 -4.28
CA SER A 233 -9.53 10.44 -3.73
C SER A 233 -8.68 11.65 -4.10
N ILE A 234 -9.25 12.85 -3.91
CA ILE A 234 -8.62 14.13 -4.26
C ILE A 234 -8.42 14.98 -3.01
N GLY A 235 -7.29 15.67 -2.95
CA GLY A 235 -6.95 16.62 -1.90
C GLY A 235 -7.12 18.08 -2.36
N GLY A 236 -6.98 19.01 -1.42
CA GLY A 236 -7.08 20.46 -1.66
C GLY A 236 -8.01 21.13 -0.66
N ARG A 237 -7.51 22.13 0.07
CA ARG A 237 -8.30 22.81 1.11
C ARG A 237 -9.48 23.56 0.50
N GLY A 238 -10.71 23.21 0.92
CA GLY A 238 -11.91 24.03 0.76
C GLY A 238 -12.46 24.23 -0.66
N GLN A 239 -11.89 23.60 -1.70
CA GLN A 239 -12.19 23.97 -3.09
C GLN A 239 -13.46 23.35 -3.69
N VAL A 240 -14.08 22.34 -3.07
CA VAL A 240 -15.22 21.59 -3.66
C VAL A 240 -16.39 21.39 -2.69
N ALA A 241 -16.38 22.09 -1.55
CA ALA A 241 -17.33 21.91 -0.46
C ALA A 241 -18.80 22.03 -0.91
N PHE A 242 -19.12 23.01 -1.76
CA PHE A 242 -20.50 23.24 -2.24
C PHE A 242 -20.99 22.20 -3.24
N GLY A 243 -20.11 21.69 -4.12
CA GLY A 243 -20.47 20.57 -5.01
C GLY A 243 -20.87 19.34 -4.21
N ALA A 244 -20.08 19.01 -3.18
CA ALA A 244 -20.39 17.92 -2.27
C ALA A 244 -21.67 18.17 -1.45
N LEU A 245 -21.95 19.41 -1.04
CA LEU A 245 -23.19 19.75 -0.33
C LEU A 245 -24.42 19.44 -1.19
N HIS A 246 -24.41 19.82 -2.47
CA HIS A 246 -25.51 19.54 -3.38
C HIS A 246 -25.72 18.03 -3.63
N ALA A 247 -24.63 17.26 -3.72
CA ALA A 247 -24.74 15.81 -3.80
C ALA A 247 -25.41 15.21 -2.55
N VAL A 248 -24.99 15.64 -1.35
CA VAL A 248 -25.58 15.18 -0.08
C VAL A 248 -27.04 15.60 0.05
N GLN A 249 -27.41 16.81 -0.36
CA GLN A 249 -28.81 17.28 -0.42
C GLN A 249 -29.70 16.43 -1.33
N LYS A 250 -29.11 15.73 -2.31
CA LYS A 250 -29.79 14.78 -3.20
C LYS A 250 -29.74 13.33 -2.70
N GLY A 251 -29.25 13.11 -1.47
CA GLY A 251 -29.14 11.79 -0.85
C GLY A 251 -27.91 10.98 -1.29
N ILE A 252 -26.94 11.62 -1.95
CA ILE A 252 -25.73 10.95 -2.42
C ILE A 252 -24.66 11.02 -1.33
N THR A 253 -24.13 9.86 -0.93
CA THR A 253 -23.04 9.82 0.06
C THR A 253 -21.73 10.24 -0.61
N VAL A 254 -21.00 11.19 -0.01
CA VAL A 254 -19.73 11.68 -0.55
C VAL A 254 -18.58 11.29 0.36
N VAL A 255 -17.58 10.60 -0.20
CA VAL A 255 -16.39 10.11 0.49
C VAL A 255 -15.15 10.80 -0.08
N TYR A 256 -14.40 11.47 0.79
CA TYR A 256 -13.15 12.17 0.46
C TYR A 256 -11.96 11.58 1.22
N ALA A 257 -10.78 11.63 0.60
CA ALA A 257 -9.52 11.43 1.32
C ALA A 257 -9.19 12.62 2.24
N ALA A 258 -8.60 12.37 3.41
CA ALA A 258 -8.14 13.43 4.32
C ALA A 258 -6.93 14.22 3.78
N GLY A 259 -6.12 13.58 2.92
CA GLY A 259 -4.86 14.10 2.38
C GLY A 259 -3.62 13.43 2.99
N ASN A 260 -2.47 13.63 2.36
CA ASN A 260 -1.19 12.98 2.69
C ASN A 260 -0.15 13.93 3.31
N ASP A 261 -0.56 15.15 3.70
CA ASP A 261 0.35 16.21 4.19
C ASP A 261 0.72 16.09 5.68
N GLY A 262 0.27 15.02 6.34
CA GLY A 262 0.64 14.68 7.71
C GLY A 262 2.14 14.39 7.89
N PRO A 263 2.59 14.05 9.11
CA PRO A 263 1.86 14.02 10.38
C PRO A 263 1.81 15.37 11.13
N ARG A 264 2.15 16.50 10.47
CA ARG A 264 2.04 17.83 11.12
C ARG A 264 0.56 18.07 11.50
N PRO A 265 0.25 18.67 12.66
CA PRO A 265 -1.14 19.01 13.01
C PRO A 265 -1.79 19.91 11.95
N GLN A 266 -3.13 19.89 11.89
CA GLN A 266 -3.95 20.76 11.04
C GLN A 266 -3.64 20.67 9.53
N THR A 267 -3.36 19.46 9.03
CA THR A 267 -3.06 19.20 7.61
C THR A 267 -4.22 18.61 6.80
N VAL A 268 -5.33 18.24 7.46
CA VAL A 268 -6.51 17.69 6.79
C VAL A 268 -7.11 18.71 5.81
N GLY A 269 -7.38 18.28 4.57
CA GLY A 269 -7.88 19.15 3.50
C GLY A 269 -9.40 19.23 3.40
N ASN A 270 -10.07 18.09 3.36
CA ASN A 270 -11.52 17.97 3.16
C ASN A 270 -12.23 17.95 4.52
N ILE A 271 -12.73 19.11 4.99
CA ILE A 271 -13.24 19.28 6.37
C ILE A 271 -14.75 19.59 6.44
N SER A 272 -15.48 19.45 5.34
CA SER A 272 -16.91 19.73 5.29
C SER A 272 -17.70 18.79 6.22
N PRO A 273 -18.61 19.29 7.08
CA PRO A 273 -19.35 18.46 8.02
C PRO A 273 -20.30 17.43 7.37
N TRP A 274 -20.66 17.63 6.10
CA TRP A 274 -21.60 16.79 5.37
C TRP A 274 -20.95 15.63 4.60
N VAL A 275 -19.61 15.53 4.58
CA VAL A 275 -18.90 14.47 3.86
C VAL A 275 -18.22 13.50 4.81
N ILE A 276 -17.92 12.30 4.32
CA ILE A 276 -17.08 11.34 5.03
C ILE A 276 -15.63 11.58 4.63
N THR A 277 -14.82 12.10 5.54
CA THR A 277 -13.39 12.30 5.34
C THR A 277 -12.60 11.15 5.94
N VAL A 278 -11.85 10.44 5.10
CA VAL A 278 -11.19 9.17 5.45
C VAL A 278 -9.69 9.38 5.63
N ALA A 279 -9.17 9.03 6.81
CA ALA A 279 -7.74 8.91 7.08
C ALA A 279 -7.19 7.55 6.62
N ALA A 280 -5.87 7.43 6.48
CA ALA A 280 -5.20 6.18 6.12
C ALA A 280 -4.54 5.53 7.35
N SER A 281 -4.67 4.21 7.45
CA SER A 281 -3.98 3.38 8.46
C SER A 281 -3.31 2.17 7.79
N LYS A 282 -2.43 1.50 8.53
CA LYS A 282 -1.84 0.23 8.08
C LYS A 282 -2.82 -0.92 8.26
N VAL A 283 -2.55 -2.00 7.54
CA VAL A 283 -3.14 -3.33 7.78
C VAL A 283 -2.11 -4.22 8.46
N ASP A 284 -2.53 -5.40 8.89
CA ASP A 284 -1.67 -6.41 9.53
C ASP A 284 -0.70 -7.12 8.57
N ARG A 285 -0.69 -6.76 7.29
CA ARG A 285 0.25 -7.30 6.29
C ARG A 285 1.50 -6.43 6.20
N SER A 286 2.65 -7.06 6.38
CA SER A 286 3.97 -6.50 6.07
C SER A 286 4.62 -7.21 4.88
N PHE A 287 5.66 -6.60 4.30
CA PHE A 287 6.48 -7.20 3.25
C PHE A 287 7.91 -7.39 3.77
N PRO A 288 8.15 -8.43 4.59
CA PRO A 288 9.44 -8.61 5.25
C PRO A 288 10.54 -8.95 4.24
N THR A 289 11.74 -8.45 4.50
CA THR A 289 12.95 -8.78 3.74
C THR A 289 14.07 -9.07 4.71
N VAL A 290 14.67 -10.25 4.59
CA VAL A 290 15.73 -10.69 5.50
C VAL A 290 17.07 -10.12 5.01
N ILE A 291 17.79 -9.51 5.94
CA ILE A 291 19.17 -9.09 5.74
C ILE A 291 20.05 -9.97 6.63
N THR A 292 21.02 -10.64 6.01
CA THR A 292 21.98 -11.52 6.70
C THR A 292 23.32 -10.80 6.81
N LEU A 293 23.72 -10.47 8.02
CA LEU A 293 25.00 -9.86 8.30
C LEU A 293 26.12 -10.91 8.21
N GLY A 294 27.37 -10.48 8.00
CA GLY A 294 28.54 -11.36 7.87
C GLY A 294 28.86 -12.18 9.13
N ASN A 295 28.35 -11.78 10.30
CA ASN A 295 28.38 -12.60 11.52
C ASN A 295 27.23 -13.62 11.61
N LYS A 296 26.49 -13.86 10.51
CA LYS A 296 25.29 -14.71 10.40
C LYS A 296 24.07 -14.22 11.17
N GLN A 297 24.11 -13.04 11.78
CA GLN A 297 22.94 -12.46 12.40
C GLN A 297 21.95 -12.02 11.33
N GLN A 298 20.69 -12.42 11.48
CA GLN A 298 19.61 -11.99 10.61
C GLN A 298 18.83 -10.82 11.24
N ILE A 299 18.53 -9.84 10.41
CA ILE A 299 17.64 -8.72 10.73
C ILE A 299 16.56 -8.63 9.67
N VAL A 300 15.37 -8.16 10.06
CA VAL A 300 14.23 -8.09 9.15
C VAL A 300 13.91 -6.63 8.87
N GLY A 301 14.04 -6.24 7.60
CA GLY A 301 13.54 -4.97 7.08
C GLY A 301 12.26 -5.18 6.27
N GLN A 302 11.89 -4.17 5.48
CA GLN A 302 10.77 -4.25 4.55
C GLN A 302 11.15 -3.78 3.15
N SER A 303 10.64 -4.47 2.13
CA SER A 303 10.83 -4.11 0.74
C SER A 303 9.71 -4.65 -0.14
N LEU A 304 9.41 -3.94 -1.23
CA LEU A 304 8.61 -4.44 -2.34
C LEU A 304 9.49 -4.90 -3.51
N TYR A 305 10.79 -5.06 -3.29
CA TYR A 305 11.71 -5.56 -4.31
C TYR A 305 11.39 -7.02 -4.66
N TYR A 306 11.01 -7.26 -5.92
CA TYR A 306 10.58 -8.57 -6.42
C TYR A 306 11.55 -9.17 -7.47
N GLN A 307 12.56 -8.42 -7.90
CA GLN A 307 13.47 -8.82 -8.98
C GLN A 307 14.51 -9.87 -8.56
N ALA A 308 14.59 -10.20 -7.28
CA ALA A 308 15.50 -11.19 -6.74
C ALA A 308 15.34 -12.61 -7.27
N LYS A 309 14.17 -12.95 -7.83
CA LYS A 309 13.93 -14.29 -8.39
C LYS A 309 14.83 -14.63 -9.59
N ASN A 310 15.50 -13.64 -10.19
CA ASN A 310 16.35 -13.83 -11.37
C ASN A 310 17.86 -13.62 -11.12
N SER A 311 18.29 -13.31 -9.89
CA SER A 311 19.71 -13.17 -9.55
C SER A 311 20.21 -14.42 -8.85
N SER A 312 20.82 -15.33 -9.60
CA SER A 312 21.55 -16.52 -9.16
C SER A 312 22.83 -16.22 -8.35
N GLY A 313 22.85 -15.14 -7.57
CA GLY A 313 24.04 -14.67 -6.88
C GLY A 313 23.72 -13.70 -5.76
N SER A 314 23.08 -14.18 -4.69
CA SER A 314 23.18 -13.52 -3.39
C SER A 314 24.63 -13.67 -2.92
N SER A 315 25.46 -12.66 -3.22
CA SER A 315 26.82 -12.58 -2.73
C SER A 315 26.90 -11.51 -1.65
N PHE A 316 27.71 -11.85 -0.66
CA PHE A 316 28.11 -10.98 0.42
C PHE A 316 28.83 -9.73 -0.16
N ALA A 317 28.26 -8.55 0.08
CA ALA A 317 28.79 -7.26 -0.38
C ALA A 317 29.32 -6.43 0.79
N GLY A 318 30.25 -5.50 0.51
CA GLY A 318 30.72 -4.54 1.51
C GLY A 318 29.59 -3.64 2.01
N LEU A 319 29.61 -3.23 3.27
CA LEU A 319 28.63 -2.29 3.82
C LEU A 319 29.30 -0.94 4.14
N LEU A 320 28.78 0.14 3.57
CA LEU A 320 29.20 1.52 3.86
C LEU A 320 28.10 2.24 4.62
N VAL A 321 28.45 2.93 5.70
CA VAL A 321 27.50 3.73 6.49
C VAL A 321 27.55 5.18 6.05
N GLY A 322 26.42 5.71 5.59
CA GLY A 322 26.21 7.13 5.31
C GLY A 322 25.28 7.75 6.36
N GLN A 323 25.77 8.75 7.10
CA GLN A 323 24.90 9.57 7.96
C GLN A 323 24.21 10.65 7.15
N GLY A 324 22.90 10.80 7.33
CA GLY A 324 22.06 11.75 6.60
C GLY A 324 21.82 11.39 5.14
N CYS A 325 22.80 10.78 4.45
CA CYS A 325 22.73 10.41 3.03
C CYS A 325 22.26 11.57 2.12
N THR A 326 22.68 12.79 2.46
CA THR A 326 22.47 13.98 1.66
C THR A 326 23.52 14.05 0.54
N ALA A 327 23.29 14.93 -0.43
CA ALA A 327 24.23 15.16 -1.52
C ALA A 327 25.64 15.51 -1.02
N ASP A 328 25.74 16.36 -0.01
CA ASP A 328 27.03 16.78 0.55
C ASP A 328 27.77 15.62 1.22
N THR A 329 27.04 14.73 1.91
CA THR A 329 27.64 13.61 2.65
C THR A 329 28.07 12.45 1.76
N LEU A 330 27.39 12.22 0.63
CA LEU A 330 27.71 11.12 -0.28
C LEU A 330 28.71 11.53 -1.36
N ASN A 331 28.84 12.82 -1.67
CA ASN A 331 29.72 13.29 -2.73
C ASN A 331 31.17 12.78 -2.59
N GLY A 332 31.73 12.24 -3.67
CA GLY A 332 33.08 11.69 -3.71
C GLY A 332 33.26 10.30 -3.09
N THR A 333 32.20 9.65 -2.61
CA THR A 333 32.29 8.32 -1.99
C THR A 333 32.14 7.19 -3.02
N ASP A 334 33.10 6.27 -3.13
CA ASP A 334 32.97 5.13 -4.04
C ASP A 334 32.00 4.09 -3.48
N VAL A 335 30.90 3.86 -4.20
CA VAL A 335 29.86 2.89 -3.84
C VAL A 335 29.82 1.67 -4.75
N ARG A 336 30.83 1.47 -5.61
CA ARG A 336 30.84 0.34 -6.56
C ARG A 336 30.88 -1.01 -5.85
N GLY A 337 29.89 -1.85 -6.13
CA GLY A 337 29.78 -3.22 -5.60
C GLY A 337 29.44 -3.32 -4.10
N ILE A 338 29.19 -2.20 -3.42
CA ILE A 338 28.87 -2.18 -1.99
C ILE A 338 27.41 -1.83 -1.75
N ILE A 339 26.93 -2.15 -0.55
CA ILE A 339 25.61 -1.77 -0.04
C ILE A 339 25.78 -0.50 0.79
N LEU A 340 25.01 0.54 0.46
CA LEU A 340 24.95 1.77 1.25
C LEU A 340 23.91 1.59 2.35
N PHE A 341 24.28 1.81 3.61
CA PHE A 341 23.36 1.94 4.73
C PHE A 341 23.20 3.40 5.12
N CYS A 342 22.00 3.92 4.93
CA CYS A 342 21.64 5.29 5.27
C CYS A 342 20.95 5.37 6.62
N LEU A 343 21.52 6.18 7.51
CA LEU A 343 20.95 6.49 8.82
C LEU A 343 20.52 7.98 8.85
N PRO A 344 19.26 8.31 9.15
CA PRO A 344 18.80 9.69 9.28
C PRO A 344 19.57 10.46 10.36
N LEU A 345 19.64 11.79 10.23
CA LEU A 345 20.23 12.61 11.29
C LEU A 345 19.30 12.67 12.52
N PRO A 346 19.84 12.78 13.74
CA PRO A 346 19.04 12.79 14.98
C PRO A 346 18.00 13.93 15.05
N ASP A 347 18.29 15.06 14.39
CA ASP A 347 17.43 16.25 14.42
C ASP A 347 16.27 16.20 13.40
N ASP A 348 16.24 15.18 12.53
CA ASP A 348 15.20 15.02 11.53
C ASP A 348 13.92 14.44 12.17
N ALA A 349 12.92 15.30 12.42
CA ALA A 349 11.59 14.88 12.88
C ALA A 349 10.85 13.97 11.88
N ARG A 350 11.32 13.92 10.62
CA ARG A 350 10.83 13.07 9.53
C ARG A 350 11.99 12.78 8.59
N THR A 351 12.16 11.52 8.20
CA THR A 351 13.09 11.20 7.12
C THR A 351 12.53 11.69 5.78
N PRO A 352 13.21 12.61 5.07
CA PRO A 352 12.68 13.15 3.83
C PRO A 352 12.64 12.09 2.72
N VAL A 353 11.52 12.01 1.97
CA VAL A 353 11.40 11.12 0.80
C VAL A 353 12.49 11.41 -0.23
N SER A 354 12.81 12.69 -0.42
CA SER A 354 13.87 13.15 -1.33
C SER A 354 15.25 12.58 -0.98
N THR A 355 15.53 12.35 0.30
CA THR A 355 16.81 11.77 0.74
C THR A 355 16.92 10.31 0.30
N PHE A 356 15.83 9.55 0.42
CA PHE A 356 15.78 8.18 -0.09
C PHE A 356 15.99 8.15 -1.61
N GLU A 357 15.26 9.00 -2.35
CA GLU A 357 15.36 9.07 -3.81
C GLU A 357 16.78 9.42 -4.24
N TYR A 358 17.39 10.43 -3.62
CA TYR A 358 18.77 10.81 -3.89
C TYR A 358 19.75 9.67 -3.61
N ALA A 359 19.68 9.06 -2.41
CA ALA A 359 20.57 7.97 -2.03
C ALA A 359 20.44 6.76 -2.97
N SER A 360 19.21 6.41 -3.36
CA SER A 360 18.94 5.31 -4.30
C SER A 360 19.52 5.59 -5.68
N GLN A 361 19.38 6.82 -6.20
CA GLN A 361 19.98 7.23 -7.46
C GLN A 361 21.51 7.24 -7.37
N TYR A 362 22.07 7.69 -6.25
CA TYR A 362 23.51 7.71 -6.02
C TYR A 362 24.10 6.30 -6.08
N VAL A 363 23.52 5.35 -5.35
CA VAL A 363 23.92 3.94 -5.37
C VAL A 363 23.83 3.36 -6.78
N ARG A 364 22.71 3.60 -7.49
CA ARG A 364 22.53 3.09 -8.87
C ARG A 364 23.58 3.65 -9.83
N ASN A 365 23.79 4.96 -9.83
CA ASN A 365 24.73 5.60 -10.75
C ASN A 365 26.19 5.27 -10.42
N GLY A 366 26.50 5.03 -9.13
CA GLY A 366 27.83 4.61 -8.69
C GLY A 366 28.12 3.11 -8.85
N GLY A 367 27.15 2.31 -9.30
CA GLY A 367 27.30 0.87 -9.49
C GLY A 367 27.29 0.08 -8.17
N GLY A 368 26.59 0.56 -7.15
CA GLY A 368 26.42 -0.14 -5.89
C GLY A 368 25.42 -1.29 -5.95
N SER A 369 25.57 -2.21 -5.01
CA SER A 369 24.82 -3.48 -4.96
C SER A 369 23.48 -3.36 -4.25
N GLY A 370 23.28 -2.33 -3.43
CA GLY A 370 22.02 -2.14 -2.70
C GLY A 370 21.99 -0.94 -1.77
N LEU A 371 20.81 -0.66 -1.23
CA LEU A 371 20.51 0.40 -0.29
C LEU A 371 19.74 -0.20 0.90
N ILE A 372 20.25 0.00 2.11
CA ILE A 372 19.48 -0.17 3.35
C ILE A 372 19.22 1.23 3.89
N PHE A 373 17.97 1.56 4.18
CA PHE A 373 17.59 2.91 4.58
C PHE A 373 16.77 2.88 5.86
N ALA A 374 17.32 3.44 6.93
CA ALA A 374 16.61 3.60 8.19
C ALA A 374 15.67 4.83 8.09
N GLN A 375 14.47 4.74 8.67
CA GLN A 375 13.48 5.83 8.57
C GLN A 375 12.67 6.06 9.86
N TYR A 376 12.26 7.32 10.07
CA TYR A 376 11.34 7.77 11.12
C TYR A 376 9.91 7.92 10.59
N THR A 377 8.92 7.28 11.22
CA THR A 377 7.46 7.58 11.18
C THR A 377 6.76 7.64 9.80
N THR A 378 7.51 7.68 8.70
CA THR A 378 7.04 7.76 7.32
C THR A 378 7.12 6.37 6.70
N ASP A 379 6.06 5.95 6.03
CA ASP A 379 6.06 4.69 5.29
C ASP A 379 6.49 4.93 3.84
N LEU A 380 7.75 4.64 3.52
CA LEU A 380 8.32 4.75 2.16
C LEU A 380 8.28 3.44 1.38
N LEU A 381 7.53 2.44 1.84
CA LEU A 381 7.61 1.09 1.29
C LEU A 381 7.29 1.05 -0.21
N THR A 382 6.33 1.86 -0.67
CA THR A 382 5.98 1.96 -2.10
C THR A 382 7.14 2.46 -2.97
N VAL A 383 8.03 3.31 -2.43
CA VAL A 383 9.19 3.84 -3.16
C VAL A 383 10.20 2.74 -3.48
N THR A 384 10.25 1.67 -2.68
CA THR A 384 11.12 0.51 -2.94
C THR A 384 10.70 -0.31 -4.17
N ALA A 385 9.44 -0.18 -4.63
CA ALA A 385 8.95 -0.76 -5.88
C ALA A 385 9.11 0.18 -7.09
N SER A 386 9.55 1.42 -6.88
CA SER A 386 9.63 2.43 -7.93
C SER A 386 10.92 2.33 -8.75
N VAL A 387 11.00 3.13 -9.82
CA VAL A 387 12.22 3.30 -10.62
C VAL A 387 13.44 3.73 -9.79
N ALA A 388 13.23 4.32 -8.61
CA ALA A 388 14.29 4.70 -7.68
C ALA A 388 15.17 3.49 -7.32
N CYS A 389 14.59 2.29 -7.22
CA CYS A 389 15.27 1.06 -6.83
C CYS A 389 15.43 0.08 -7.99
N GLN A 390 15.21 0.51 -9.25
CA GLN A 390 15.34 -0.40 -10.38
C GLN A 390 16.80 -0.83 -10.57
N GLY A 391 17.03 -2.15 -10.52
CA GLY A 391 18.36 -2.75 -10.69
C GLY A 391 19.19 -2.85 -9.41
N ILE A 392 18.68 -2.37 -8.26
CA ILE A 392 19.31 -2.57 -6.95
C ILE A 392 18.29 -3.03 -5.92
N ALA A 393 18.78 -3.71 -4.91
CA ALA A 393 17.99 -3.99 -3.73
C ALA A 393 17.81 -2.73 -2.85
N CYS A 394 16.58 -2.39 -2.48
CA CYS A 394 16.31 -1.37 -1.48
C CYS A 394 15.53 -1.97 -0.30
N VAL A 395 16.04 -1.83 0.93
CA VAL A 395 15.39 -2.35 2.13
C VAL A 395 15.23 -1.24 3.16
N LEU A 396 14.02 -1.08 3.67
CA LEU A 396 13.72 -0.13 4.75
C LEU A 396 13.85 -0.82 6.10
N VAL A 397 14.44 -0.13 7.06
CA VAL A 397 14.52 -0.60 8.45
C VAL A 397 14.04 0.49 9.41
N ASP A 398 13.58 0.08 10.59
CA ASP A 398 13.39 1.02 11.69
C ASP A 398 14.75 1.40 12.31
N LEU A 399 14.74 2.40 13.19
CA LEU A 399 15.97 2.91 13.81
C LEU A 399 16.57 1.94 14.80
N ASP A 400 15.76 1.22 15.56
CA ASP A 400 16.25 0.16 16.47
C ASP A 400 17.06 -0.89 15.70
N THR A 401 16.59 -1.25 14.51
CA THR A 401 17.29 -2.16 13.58
C THR A 401 18.49 -1.47 12.96
N GLY A 402 18.37 -0.20 12.58
CA GLY A 402 19.50 0.61 12.12
C GLY A 402 20.65 0.67 13.13
N GLU A 403 20.36 0.86 14.42
CA GLU A 403 21.35 0.85 15.49
C GLU A 403 22.03 -0.51 15.65
N LYS A 404 21.31 -1.63 15.45
CA LYS A 404 21.92 -2.97 15.44
C LYS A 404 22.92 -3.10 14.28
N ILE A 405 22.59 -2.56 13.11
CA ILE A 405 23.50 -2.53 11.96
C ILE A 405 24.74 -1.69 12.30
N ILE A 406 24.58 -0.51 12.91
CA ILE A 406 25.71 0.32 13.36
C ILE A 406 26.61 -0.42 14.36
N LYS A 407 26.01 -1.08 15.36
CA LYS A 407 26.76 -1.88 16.35
C LYS A 407 27.56 -3.00 15.68
N TYR A 408 26.99 -3.67 14.68
CA TYR A 408 27.70 -4.67 13.89
C TYR A 408 28.89 -4.07 13.12
N VAL A 409 28.68 -2.94 12.42
CA VAL A 409 29.75 -2.24 11.68
C VAL A 409 30.88 -1.82 12.62
N GLY A 410 30.56 -1.25 13.79
CA GLY A 410 31.55 -0.79 14.76
C GLY A 410 32.35 -1.93 15.43
N ALA A 411 31.82 -3.15 15.43
CA ALA A 411 32.46 -4.33 16.01
C ALA A 411 33.29 -5.15 14.98
N ALA A 412 33.04 -4.99 13.68
CA ALA A 412 33.66 -5.79 12.62
C ALA A 412 34.82 -5.04 11.94
N ARG A 413 35.98 -5.69 11.76
CA ARG A 413 37.13 -5.12 11.01
C ARG A 413 36.99 -5.17 9.48
N TYR A 414 36.02 -5.93 8.95
CA TYR A 414 35.62 -5.96 7.54
C TYR A 414 34.13 -6.31 7.45
N THR A 415 33.32 -5.40 6.90
CA THR A 415 31.86 -5.49 6.98
C THR A 415 31.29 -6.11 5.72
N VAL A 416 30.84 -7.35 5.84
CA VAL A 416 30.25 -8.10 4.74
C VAL A 416 28.76 -8.32 5.03
N LEU A 417 27.88 -8.13 4.05
CA LEU A 417 26.42 -8.25 4.20
C LEU A 417 25.83 -9.00 3.00
N CYS A 418 25.08 -10.06 3.26
CA CYS A 418 24.31 -10.78 2.27
C CYS A 418 22.84 -10.38 2.43
N SER A 419 22.24 -9.82 1.38
CA SER A 419 20.80 -9.58 1.35
C SER A 419 20.13 -10.76 0.67
N GLU A 420 19.46 -11.60 1.45
CA GLU A 420 18.62 -12.68 0.92
C GLU A 420 17.22 -12.14 0.64
N PHE A 421 16.88 -12.04 -0.64
CA PHE A 421 15.55 -11.67 -1.09
C PHE A 421 14.69 -12.90 -1.40
N HIS A 422 14.75 -13.92 -0.53
CA HIS A 422 13.93 -15.13 -0.67
C HIS A 422 13.02 -15.34 0.53
N GLN A 423 11.86 -15.91 0.24
CA GLN A 423 10.85 -16.21 1.24
C GLN A 423 11.07 -17.53 1.98
N THR A 424 12.08 -18.35 1.67
CA THR A 424 12.15 -19.70 2.29
C THR A 424 13.47 -20.47 2.35
N ASN A 425 14.61 -20.08 1.76
CA ASN A 425 15.84 -20.92 1.88
C ASN A 425 17.03 -20.13 2.43
N PRO A 426 17.82 -20.69 3.37
CA PRO A 426 18.99 -20.05 3.97
C PRO A 426 20.24 -20.15 3.09
N CYS A 427 21.11 -19.15 3.19
CA CYS A 427 22.50 -19.17 2.74
C CYS A 427 23.28 -20.25 3.50
N ASP A 428 23.89 -21.18 2.77
CA ASP A 428 24.90 -22.12 3.30
C ASP A 428 26.27 -21.46 3.47
#